data_AF-A0A947AC71-F1
#
_entry.id   AF-A0A947AC71-F1
#
_cell.length_a   1.000
_cell.length_b   1.000
_cell.length_c   1.000
_cell.angle_alpha   90.00
_cell.angle_beta   90.00
_cell.angle_gamma   90.00
#
_symmetry.space_group_name_H-M   'P 1'
#
loop_
_entity.id
_entity.type
_entity.pdbx_description
1 polymer ?
#
loop_
_entity_poly.entity_id
_entity_poly.type
_entity_poly.pdbx_seq_one_letter_code
_entity_poly.pdbx_strand_id
1 'polypeptide(L)' 'ITEKPEDFSTREQAERTHIIKALTATKGTVGGKRGAAKLLGMARSTLQYRIKKLHINPAEFLSF' A
#
# COMPACT_ATOMS: atom_id res chain seq x y z
N ILE A 1 14.69 -0.74 -24.02
CA ILE A 1 13.92 0.39 -23.44
C ILE A 1 12.63 -0.23 -22.91
N THR A 2 12.50 -0.42 -21.61
CA THR A 2 11.34 -1.11 -21.02
C THR A 2 10.23 -0.09 -20.79
N GLU A 3 9.55 0.28 -21.87
CA GLU A 3 8.32 1.08 -21.77
C GLU A 3 7.24 0.18 -21.14
N LYS A 4 6.94 0.42 -19.86
CA LYS A 4 5.71 -0.11 -19.26
C LYS A 4 4.55 0.70 -19.84
N PRO A 5 3.56 0.08 -20.50
CA PRO A 5 2.40 0.82 -20.99
C PRO A 5 1.61 1.33 -19.77
N GLU A 6 1.66 2.63 -19.52
CA GLU A 6 1.03 3.27 -18.36
C GLU A 6 -0.48 3.54 -18.51
N ASP A 7 -1.13 3.20 -19.63
CA ASP A 7 -2.41 3.87 -19.92
C ASP A 7 -3.69 3.28 -19.31
N PHE A 8 -3.70 2.06 -18.76
CA PHE A 8 -4.88 1.54 -18.04
C PHE A 8 -4.51 0.58 -16.92
N SER A 9 -3.65 1.00 -15.98
CA SER A 9 -3.53 0.25 -14.73
C SER A 9 -4.90 0.20 -14.06
N THR A 10 -5.40 -1.01 -13.82
CA THR A 10 -6.71 -1.16 -13.19
C THR A 10 -6.69 -0.42 -11.85
N ARG A 11 -7.84 0.12 -11.40
CA ARG A 11 -7.92 0.85 -10.12
C ARG A 11 -7.27 0.07 -8.97
N GLU A 12 -7.36 -1.26 -9.00
CA GLU A 12 -6.72 -2.15 -8.04
C GLU A 12 -5.19 -2.20 -8.14
N GLN A 13 -4.59 -2.12 -9.33
CA GLN A 13 -3.13 -2.08 -9.49
C GLN A 13 -2.54 -0.75 -9.02
N ALA A 14 -3.19 0.37 -9.35
CA ALA A 14 -2.80 1.69 -8.85
C ALA A 14 -2.91 1.74 -7.32
N GLU A 15 -4.01 1.23 -6.76
CA GLU A 15 -4.23 1.14 -5.32
C GLU A 15 -3.19 0.24 -4.62
N ARG A 16 -2.90 -0.94 -5.20
CA ARG A 16 -1.86 -1.85 -4.69
C ARG A 16 -0.50 -1.17 -4.64
N THR A 17 -0.13 -0.46 -5.71
CA THR A 17 1.14 0.26 -5.78
C THR A 17 1.24 1.34 -4.71
N HIS A 18 0.18 2.11 -4.49
CA HIS A 18 0.15 3.11 -3.43
C HIS A 18 0.28 2.51 -2.02
N ILE A 19 -0.43 1.40 -1.76
CA ILE A 19 -0.37 0.71 -0.46
C ILE A 19 1.03 0.16 -0.20
N ILE A 20 1.66 -0.48 -1.20
CA ILE A 20 3.02 -0.98 -1.09
C ILE A 20 3.99 0.15 -0.76
N LYS A 21 3.96 1.27 -1.52
CA LYS A 21 4.82 2.43 -1.27
C LYS A 21 4.67 2.97 0.17
N ALA A 22 3.44 3.07 0.66
CA ALA A 22 3.18 3.53 2.02
C ALA A 22 3.66 2.54 3.09
N LEU A 23 3.47 1.23 2.89
CA LEU A 23 3.97 0.20 3.80
C LEU A 23 5.50 0.19 3.83
N THR A 24 6.18 0.30 2.68
CA THR A 24 7.63 0.43 2.62
C THR A 24 8.12 1.67 3.37
N ALA A 25 7.51 2.84 3.16
CA ALA A 25 7.89 4.08 3.83
C ALA A 25 7.67 4.03 5.36
N THR A 26 6.79 3.15 5.84
CA THR A 26 6.42 3.01 7.25
C THR A 26 6.95 1.73 7.88
N LYS A 27 7.86 1.02 7.19
CA LYS A 27 8.42 -0.25 7.63
C LYS A 27 7.33 -1.26 8.03
N GLY A 28 6.32 -1.45 7.19
CA GLY A 28 5.21 -2.36 7.45
C GLY A 28 4.18 -1.89 8.49
N THR A 29 4.30 -0.66 9.01
CA THR A 29 3.38 -0.16 10.03
C THR A 29 2.05 0.26 9.40
N VAL A 30 0.98 -0.53 9.62
CA VAL A 30 -0.35 -0.24 9.03
C VAL A 30 -1.06 0.94 9.70
N GLY A 31 -0.93 1.10 11.02
CA GLY A 31 -1.69 2.08 11.80
C GLY A 31 -0.85 2.90 12.78
N GLY A 32 -1.47 3.90 13.41
CA GLY A 32 -0.80 4.84 14.32
C GLY A 32 -0.39 6.15 13.62
N LYS A 33 0.18 7.09 14.39
CA LYS A 33 0.50 8.46 13.92
C LYS A 33 1.47 8.49 12.72
N ARG A 34 2.30 7.45 12.56
CA ARG A 34 3.26 7.28 11.47
C ARG A 34 2.96 6.08 10.56
N GLY A 35 1.76 5.50 10.64
CA GLY A 35 1.40 4.32 9.86
C GLY A 35 0.97 4.64 8.43
N ALA A 36 0.99 3.64 7.56
CA ALA A 36 0.64 3.73 6.15
C ALA A 36 -0.77 4.32 5.95
N ALA A 37 -1.74 4.02 6.81
CA ALA A 37 -3.08 4.58 6.73
C ALA A 37 -3.07 6.12 6.84
N LYS A 38 -2.25 6.65 7.76
CA LYS A 38 -2.13 8.10 7.96
C LYS A 38 -1.40 8.76 6.78
N LEU A 39 -0.38 8.12 6.22
CA LEU A 39 0.32 8.62 5.03
C LEU A 39 -0.60 8.66 3.80
N LEU A 40 -1.46 7.65 3.65
CA LEU A 40 -2.42 7.58 2.55
C LEU A 40 -3.70 8.39 2.81
N GLY A 41 -3.81 9.08 3.94
CA GLY A 41 -4.98 9.88 4.29
C GLY A 41 -6.27 9.08 4.47
N MET A 42 -6.17 7.77 4.73
CA MET A 42 -7.32 6.86 4.84
C MET A 42 -7.50 6.33 6.25
N ALA A 43 -8.72 5.91 6.57
CA ALA A 43 -8.99 5.22 7.83
C ALA A 43 -8.20 3.91 7.89
N ARG A 44 -7.75 3.54 9.10
CA ARG A 44 -7.03 2.28 9.35
C ARG A 44 -7.84 1.07 8.87
N SER A 45 -9.14 1.03 9.15
CA SER A 45 -10.04 -0.06 8.74
C SER A 45 -10.13 -0.19 7.22
N THR A 46 -10.18 0.93 6.49
CA THR A 46 -10.15 0.95 5.02
C THR A 46 -8.86 0.35 4.51
N LEU A 47 -7.70 0.79 5.04
CA LEU A 47 -6.42 0.24 4.62
C LEU A 47 -6.33 -1.27 4.91
N GLN A 48 -6.77 -1.72 6.09
CA GLN A 48 -6.78 -3.15 6.44
C GLN A 48 -7.66 -3.98 5.50
N TYR A 49 -8.84 -3.48 5.13
CA TYR A 49 -9.71 -4.13 4.15
C TYR A 49 -9.01 -4.23 2.78
N ARG A 50 -8.38 -3.15 2.32
CA ARG A 50 -7.68 -3.09 1.02
C ARG A 50 -6.46 -4.02 0.99
N ILE A 51 -5.69 -4.07 2.07
CA ILE A 51 -4.57 -5.00 2.27
C ILE A 51 -5.07 -6.45 2.13
N LYS A 52 -6.17 -6.82 2.80
CA LYS A 52 -6.77 -8.15 2.65
C LYS A 52 -7.25 -8.40 1.22
N LYS A 53 -8.00 -7.46 0.63
CA LYS A 53 -8.57 -7.59 -0.72
C LYS A 53 -7.48 -7.77 -1.79
N LEU A 54 -6.36 -7.08 -1.65
CA LEU A 54 -5.25 -7.09 -2.60
C LEU A 54 -4.17 -8.11 -2.24
N HIS A 55 -4.43 -8.97 -1.24
CA HIS A 55 -3.52 -9.99 -0.72
C HIS A 55 -2.11 -9.45 -0.42
N ILE A 56 -2.04 -8.29 0.22
CA ILE A 56 -0.78 -7.66 0.65
C ILE A 56 -0.49 -8.11 2.07
N ASN A 57 0.75 -8.53 2.34
CA ASN A 57 1.20 -8.82 3.70
C ASN A 57 2.07 -7.66 4.22
N PRO A 58 1.60 -6.86 5.20
CA PRO A 58 2.39 -5.76 5.73
C PRO A 58 3.67 -6.21 6.45
N ALA A 59 3.72 -7.46 6.92
CA ALA A 59 4.90 -7.99 7.62
C ALA A 59 6.13 -8.13 6.69
N GLU A 60 5.93 -8.30 5.38
CA GLU A 60 6.99 -8.34 4.37
C GLU A 60 7.80 -7.03 4.32
N PHE A 61 7.26 -5.95 4.87
CA PHE A 61 7.85 -4.62 4.84
C PHE A 61 8.49 -4.21 6.18
N LEU A 62 8.48 -5.08 7.20
CA LEU A 62 9.11 -4.81 8.51
C LEU A 62 10.65 -4.94 8.49
N SER A 63 11.24 -5.45 7.41
CA SER A 63 12.59 -6.02 7.38
C SER A 63 13.69 -5.17 6.72
N PHE A 64 13.49 -3.86 6.50
CA PHE A 64 14.49 -2.98 5.85
C PHE A 64 15.15 -1.98 6.81
#